data_AF-A0AAN9HC02-F1
#
_entry.id   AF-A0AAN9HC02-F1
#
_cell.length_a   1.000
_cell.length_b   1.000
_cell.length_c   1.000
_cell.angle_alpha   90.00
_cell.angle_beta   90.00
_cell.angle_gamma   90.00
#
_symmetry.space_group_name_H-M   'P 1'
#
loop_
_entity.id
_entity.type
_entity.pdbx_description
1 polymer ?
#
loop_
_entity_poly.entity_id
_entity_poly.type
_entity_poly.pdbx_seq_one_letter_code
_entity_poly.pdbx_strand_id
1 'polypeptide(L)'
;MASSMGGMFTGQQPSGSHPPTGPGGPGQPGLLTGPPGNRGTNTTLVDELEASFEACFASLVSQDYVNGTDQEEIRTGVDQCIQKFLDVARQTECFFLQKRLQLSVQKPEQVEKEDASELKNELQRKEMLIQKHLAKIHHWQQVLEDINVQHKKPTELPQGPLAFLEQASANLPAPMKPN
;
A
#
# COMPACT_ATOMS: atom_id res chain seq x y z
N MET A 1 -14.61 -9.84 -55.95
CA MET A 1 -13.80 -9.35 -57.09
C MET A 1 -13.51 -7.88 -56.85
N ALA A 2 -12.23 -7.49 -56.82
CA ALA A 2 -11.83 -6.10 -56.84
C ALA A 2 -10.43 -6.05 -57.47
N SER A 3 -10.35 -5.48 -58.66
CA SER A 3 -9.10 -5.29 -59.40
C SER A 3 -8.84 -3.80 -59.53
N SER A 4 -7.58 -3.39 -59.52
CA SER A 4 -6.91 -2.81 -60.69
C SER A 4 -5.87 -1.74 -60.33
N MET A 5 -4.66 -1.89 -60.90
CA MET A 5 -3.67 -0.87 -61.32
C MET A 5 -3.26 0.24 -60.32
N GLY A 6 -2.01 0.70 -60.26
CA GLY A 6 -0.87 0.48 -61.15
C GLY A 6 -0.17 1.82 -61.41
N GLY A 7 1.13 1.94 -61.15
CA GLY A 7 1.87 3.19 -61.31
C GLY A 7 3.38 2.97 -61.24
N MET A 8 4.06 3.18 -62.37
CA MET A 8 5.51 3.06 -62.53
C MET A 8 6.09 4.47 -62.80
N PHE A 9 7.20 4.87 -62.17
CA PHE A 9 8.31 5.52 -62.90
C PHE A 9 9.63 5.53 -62.10
N THR A 10 10.68 6.05 -62.73
CA THR A 10 12.10 5.66 -62.56
C THR A 10 12.96 6.68 -61.79
N GLY A 11 14.14 6.26 -61.30
CA GLY A 11 15.09 7.15 -60.62
C GLY A 11 16.46 6.54 -60.23
N GLN A 12 17.28 6.21 -61.24
CA GLN A 12 18.76 6.41 -61.30
C GLN A 12 19.65 6.17 -60.03
N GLN A 13 20.52 5.15 -60.08
CA GLN A 13 21.80 5.04 -59.33
C GLN A 13 22.87 6.01 -59.93
N PRO A 14 24.05 6.30 -59.32
CA PRO A 14 24.88 5.48 -58.40
C PRO A 14 25.32 6.29 -57.13
N SER A 15 26.35 6.01 -56.30
CA SER A 15 27.39 4.94 -56.15
C SER A 15 27.90 4.96 -54.68
N GLY A 16 28.60 3.90 -54.21
CA GLY A 16 29.32 3.94 -52.92
C GLY A 16 29.85 2.59 -52.40
N SER A 17 31.14 2.34 -52.55
CA SER A 17 31.87 1.11 -52.20
C SER A 17 31.74 0.62 -50.73
N HIS A 18 31.47 -0.67 -50.55
CA HIS A 18 31.77 -1.43 -49.32
C HIS A 18 32.86 -2.50 -49.59
N PRO A 19 33.98 -2.52 -48.84
CA PRO A 19 34.94 -3.64 -48.84
C PRO A 19 34.46 -4.82 -47.95
N PRO A 20 35.09 -6.01 -48.04
CA PRO A 20 34.38 -7.27 -47.84
C PRO A 20 34.23 -7.76 -46.39
N THR A 21 33.21 -8.60 -46.20
CA THR A 21 32.95 -9.39 -45.00
C THR A 21 34.05 -10.43 -44.73
N GLY A 22 34.70 -10.35 -43.57
CA GLY A 22 35.51 -11.44 -43.02
C GLY A 22 34.64 -12.48 -42.28
N PRO A 23 35.00 -13.78 -42.26
CA PRO A 23 34.20 -14.82 -41.63
C PRO A 23 34.59 -15.10 -40.16
N GLY A 24 33.60 -15.41 -39.33
CA GLY A 24 33.79 -16.24 -38.12
C GLY A 24 33.60 -15.55 -36.77
N GLY A 25 32.52 -15.89 -36.06
CA GLY A 25 32.30 -15.57 -34.66
C GLY A 25 30.84 -15.84 -34.23
N PRO A 26 30.57 -16.82 -33.33
CA PRO A 26 29.21 -17.07 -32.85
C PRO A 26 28.74 -15.93 -31.92
N GLY A 27 27.45 -15.63 -31.98
CA GLY A 27 26.90 -14.37 -31.47
C GLY A 27 27.04 -14.14 -29.97
N GLN A 28 27.36 -12.90 -29.60
CA GLN A 28 26.98 -12.32 -28.32
C GLN A 28 25.68 -11.50 -28.51
N PRO A 29 24.65 -11.67 -27.66
CA PRO A 29 23.53 -10.73 -27.65
C PRO A 29 24.05 -9.36 -27.20
N GLY A 30 23.69 -8.32 -27.95
CA GLY A 30 24.24 -6.97 -27.74
C GLY A 30 23.98 -6.44 -26.34
N LEU A 31 25.03 -6.32 -25.54
CA LEU A 31 25.02 -5.51 -24.33
C LEU A 31 24.89 -4.05 -24.77
N LEU A 32 23.68 -3.49 -24.60
CA LEU A 32 23.45 -2.06 -24.76
C LEU A 32 24.37 -1.34 -23.76
N THR A 33 25.34 -0.60 -24.30
CA THR A 33 26.29 0.18 -23.50
C THR A 33 25.53 1.25 -22.75
N GLY A 34 25.34 1.07 -21.44
CA GLY A 34 24.90 2.15 -20.56
C GLY A 34 25.86 3.34 -20.64
N PRO A 35 25.40 4.57 -20.37
CA PRO A 35 26.26 5.74 -20.39
C PRO A 35 27.46 5.55 -19.44
N PRO A 36 28.64 6.10 -19.77
CA PRO A 36 29.85 5.91 -18.98
C PRO A 36 29.65 6.47 -17.56
N GLY A 37 29.61 5.58 -16.58
CA GLY A 37 29.46 5.95 -15.17
C GLY A 37 30.61 6.83 -14.72
N ASN A 38 30.27 8.05 -14.30
CA ASN A 38 31.24 9.05 -13.83
C ASN A 38 31.94 8.55 -12.56
N ARG A 39 33.25 8.28 -12.63
CA ARG A 39 34.05 7.84 -11.47
C ARG A 39 34.41 9.03 -10.57
N GLY A 40 33.44 9.57 -9.84
CA GLY A 40 33.65 10.60 -8.84
C GLY A 40 32.61 10.47 -7.73
N THR A 41 33.09 10.28 -6.49
CA THR A 41 32.32 10.06 -5.24
C THR A 41 31.33 8.88 -5.26
N ASN A 42 31.43 7.96 -4.30
CA ASN A 42 30.49 6.83 -4.15
C ASN A 42 29.18 7.26 -3.47
N THR A 43 28.54 8.30 -4.00
CA THR A 43 27.24 8.81 -3.55
C THR A 43 26.15 8.05 -4.30
N THR A 44 25.20 7.46 -3.59
CA THR A 44 24.07 6.75 -4.19
C THR A 44 22.92 7.72 -4.53
N LEU A 45 22.00 7.30 -5.40
CA LEU A 45 20.76 8.06 -5.67
C LEU A 45 19.94 8.33 -4.39
N VAL A 46 20.07 7.48 -3.37
CA VAL A 46 19.40 7.67 -2.07
C VAL A 46 20.09 8.79 -1.29
N ASP A 47 21.42 8.82 -1.25
CA ASP A 47 22.19 9.89 -0.60
C ASP A 47 21.98 11.24 -1.33
N GLU A 48 21.85 11.25 -2.66
CA GLU A 48 21.49 12.45 -3.43
C GLU A 48 20.05 12.91 -3.18
N LEU A 49 19.12 11.97 -2.99
CA LEU A 49 17.73 12.27 -2.64
C LEU A 49 17.62 12.85 -1.23
N GLU A 50 18.35 12.29 -0.27
CA GLU A 50 18.46 12.80 1.11
C GLU A 50 19.07 14.21 1.12
N ALA A 51 20.24 14.40 0.48
CA ALA A 51 20.89 15.71 0.42
C ALA A 51 20.06 16.79 -0.31
N SER A 52 19.28 16.42 -1.34
CA SER A 52 18.36 17.36 -2.00
C SER A 52 17.11 17.65 -1.17
N PHE A 53 16.61 16.69 -0.41
CA PHE A 53 15.54 16.91 0.57
C PHE A 53 15.99 17.84 1.71
N GLU A 54 17.18 17.63 2.28
CA GLU A 54 17.76 18.49 3.31
C GLU A 54 17.94 19.93 2.81
N ALA A 55 18.45 20.11 1.57
CA ALA A 55 18.58 21.43 0.96
C ALA A 55 17.22 22.13 0.77
N CYS A 56 16.18 21.40 0.37
CA CYS A 56 14.80 21.91 0.32
C CYS A 56 14.30 22.35 1.69
N PHE A 57 14.46 21.49 2.69
CA PHE A 57 13.97 21.75 4.04
C PHE A 57 14.68 22.96 4.66
N ALA A 58 16.01 23.01 4.58
CA ALA A 58 16.82 24.13 5.08
C ALA A 58 16.42 25.47 4.42
N SER A 59 16.16 25.47 3.10
CA SER A 59 15.73 26.68 2.38
C SER A 59 14.33 27.14 2.81
N LEU A 60 13.42 26.20 3.11
CA LEU A 60 12.07 26.50 3.60
C LEU A 60 12.01 27.00 5.05
N VAL A 61 12.98 26.61 5.90
CA VAL A 61 13.03 27.03 7.32
C VAL A 61 14.03 28.16 7.59
N SER A 62 14.68 28.71 6.57
CA SER A 62 15.65 29.79 6.74
C SER A 62 15.00 31.07 7.27
N GLN A 63 15.60 31.67 8.31
CA GLN A 63 15.14 32.93 8.87
C GLN A 63 15.35 34.12 7.91
N ASP A 64 16.34 34.03 7.02
CA ASP A 64 16.67 35.10 6.07
C ASP A 64 15.50 35.40 5.10
N TYR A 65 14.63 34.41 4.85
CA TYR A 65 13.40 34.55 4.05
C TYR A 65 12.46 35.64 4.56
N VAL A 66 12.50 35.95 5.86
CA VAL A 66 11.56 36.87 6.54
C VAL A 66 12.14 38.29 6.70
N ASN A 67 13.46 38.46 6.48
CA ASN A 67 14.20 39.63 6.99
C ASN A 67 14.93 40.49 5.93
N GLY A 68 15.02 40.05 4.67
CA GLY A 68 15.92 40.66 3.65
C GLY A 68 15.24 41.44 2.52
N THR A 69 16.01 42.36 1.90
CA THR A 69 15.67 43.06 0.64
C THR A 69 15.76 42.18 -0.60
N ASP A 70 16.44 41.05 -0.52
CA ASP A 70 16.81 40.19 -1.65
C ASP A 70 15.85 38.98 -1.82
N GLN A 71 14.57 39.21 -1.52
CA GLN A 71 13.51 38.18 -1.51
C GLN A 71 13.38 37.42 -2.86
N GLU A 72 13.75 38.05 -3.97
CA GLU A 72 13.75 37.42 -5.31
C GLU A 72 14.88 36.40 -5.49
N GLU A 73 16.06 36.64 -4.94
CA GLU A 73 17.17 35.69 -4.94
C GLU A 73 16.85 34.50 -4.04
N ILE A 74 16.33 34.77 -2.83
CA ILE A 74 15.92 33.72 -1.88
C ILE A 74 14.81 32.84 -2.49
N ARG A 75 13.77 33.45 -3.09
CA ARG A 75 12.70 32.72 -3.80
C ARG A 75 13.26 31.83 -4.91
N THR A 76 14.18 32.38 -5.71
CA THR A 76 14.85 31.66 -6.79
C THR A 76 15.70 30.48 -6.27
N GLY A 77 16.36 30.64 -5.12
CA GLY A 77 17.07 29.54 -4.43
C GLY A 77 16.14 28.43 -3.96
N VAL A 78 14.97 28.78 -3.40
CA VAL A 78 13.93 27.82 -3.00
C VAL A 78 13.36 27.07 -4.22
N ASP A 79 13.07 27.78 -5.33
CA ASP A 79 12.59 27.15 -6.56
C ASP A 79 13.63 26.16 -7.13
N GLN A 80 14.93 26.51 -7.07
CA GLN A 80 16.03 25.66 -7.52
C GLN A 80 16.21 24.40 -6.65
N CYS A 81 16.13 24.49 -5.32
CA CYS A 81 16.25 23.30 -4.48
C CYS A 81 15.06 22.36 -4.69
N ILE A 82 13.83 22.90 -4.77
CA ILE A 82 12.61 22.13 -5.04
C ILE A 82 12.73 21.40 -6.38
N GLN A 83 13.14 22.09 -7.45
CA GLN A 83 13.32 21.48 -8.76
C GLN A 83 14.35 20.35 -8.72
N LYS A 84 15.51 20.56 -8.07
CA LYS A 84 16.54 19.54 -7.90
C LYS A 84 16.03 18.30 -7.15
N PHE A 85 15.29 18.49 -6.06
CA PHE A 85 14.69 17.39 -5.31
C PHE A 85 13.69 16.59 -6.16
N LEU A 86 12.83 17.27 -6.92
CA LEU A 86 11.86 16.60 -7.81
C LEU A 86 12.54 15.78 -8.92
N ASP A 87 13.64 16.28 -9.48
CA ASP A 87 14.38 15.56 -10.53
C ASP A 87 15.13 14.33 -9.97
N VAL A 88 15.77 14.44 -8.80
CA VAL A 88 16.42 13.30 -8.13
C VAL A 88 15.38 12.28 -7.64
N ALA A 89 14.23 12.72 -7.14
CA ALA A 89 13.12 11.84 -6.77
C ALA A 89 12.61 11.05 -7.97
N ARG A 90 12.39 11.71 -9.12
CA ARG A 90 12.01 11.05 -10.38
C ARG A 90 13.08 10.07 -10.85
N GLN A 91 14.36 10.45 -10.80
CA GLN A 91 15.47 9.56 -11.17
C GLN A 91 15.52 8.31 -10.28
N THR A 92 15.30 8.48 -8.98
CA THR A 92 15.25 7.39 -7.99
C THR A 92 14.08 6.46 -8.26
N GLU A 93 12.88 6.99 -8.51
CA GLU A 93 11.72 6.20 -8.93
C GLU A 93 12.00 5.40 -10.21
N CYS A 94 12.48 6.07 -11.26
CA CYS A 94 12.82 5.42 -12.53
C CYS A 94 13.85 4.30 -12.35
N PHE A 95 14.86 4.49 -11.50
CA PHE A 95 15.86 3.47 -11.19
C PHE A 95 15.22 2.21 -10.57
N PHE A 96 14.40 2.37 -9.52
CA PHE A 96 13.76 1.23 -8.86
C PHE A 96 12.69 0.56 -9.72
N LEU A 97 11.92 1.32 -10.51
CA LEU A 97 10.99 0.77 -11.50
C LEU A 97 11.73 -0.06 -12.56
N GLN A 98 12.84 0.45 -13.11
CA GLN A 98 13.66 -0.27 -14.09
C GLN A 98 14.26 -1.55 -13.48
N LYS A 99 14.71 -1.50 -12.22
CA LYS A 99 15.22 -2.68 -11.51
C LYS A 99 14.13 -3.73 -11.23
N ARG A 100 12.93 -3.31 -10.85
CA ARG A 100 11.78 -4.20 -10.66
C ARG A 100 11.35 -4.87 -11.96
N LEU A 101 11.26 -4.12 -13.06
CA LEU A 101 10.99 -4.65 -14.40
C LEU A 101 12.10 -5.61 -14.87
N GLN A 102 13.36 -5.29 -14.58
CA GLN A 102 14.48 -6.18 -14.85
C GLN A 102 14.33 -7.51 -14.10
N LEU A 103 13.94 -7.49 -12.82
CA LEU A 103 13.73 -8.70 -12.02
C LEU A 103 12.53 -9.53 -12.50
N SER A 104 11.39 -8.91 -12.86
CA SER A 104 10.23 -9.66 -13.33
C SER A 104 10.48 -10.39 -14.65
N VAL A 105 11.34 -9.85 -15.52
CA VAL A 105 11.74 -10.50 -16.79
C VAL A 105 12.88 -11.51 -16.58
N GLN A 106 13.87 -11.22 -15.73
CA GLN A 106 15.04 -12.08 -15.54
C GLN A 106 14.81 -13.22 -14.54
N LYS A 107 13.87 -13.09 -13.61
CA LYS A 107 13.60 -14.05 -12.53
C LYS A 107 12.10 -14.17 -12.18
N PRO A 108 11.21 -14.44 -13.16
CA PRO A 108 9.76 -14.48 -12.92
C PRO A 108 9.36 -15.45 -11.80
N GLU A 109 9.93 -16.66 -11.78
CA GLU A 109 9.65 -17.66 -10.73
C GLU A 109 10.07 -17.22 -9.33
N GLN A 110 11.12 -16.39 -9.20
CA GLN A 110 11.53 -15.85 -7.89
C GLN A 110 10.50 -14.84 -7.39
N VAL A 111 10.06 -13.91 -8.25
CA VAL A 111 9.05 -12.90 -7.93
C VAL A 111 7.73 -13.55 -7.55
N GLU A 112 7.24 -14.49 -8.37
CA GLU A 112 6.00 -15.24 -8.09
C GLU A 112 6.07 -16.00 -6.75
N LYS A 113 7.22 -16.60 -6.43
CA LYS A 113 7.43 -17.31 -5.17
C LYS A 113 7.45 -16.37 -3.96
N GLU A 114 8.02 -15.18 -4.09
CA GLU A 114 8.02 -14.14 -3.06
C GLU A 114 6.59 -13.63 -2.80
N ASP A 115 5.86 -13.25 -3.86
CA ASP A 115 4.45 -12.84 -3.81
C ASP A 115 3.56 -13.93 -3.18
N ALA A 116 3.71 -15.19 -3.61
CA ALA A 116 2.97 -16.32 -3.07
C ALA A 116 3.32 -16.62 -1.60
N SER A 117 4.52 -16.26 -1.13
CA SER A 117 4.90 -16.36 0.27
C SER A 117 4.30 -15.23 1.11
N GLU A 118 4.26 -14.01 0.60
CA GLU A 118 3.61 -12.87 1.26
C GLU A 118 2.11 -13.15 1.44
N LEU A 119 1.42 -13.59 0.39
CA LEU A 119 0.00 -13.94 0.42
C LEU A 119 -0.31 -15.05 1.44
N LYS A 120 0.56 -16.05 1.59
CA LYS A 120 0.41 -17.12 2.61
C LYS A 120 0.57 -16.58 4.03
N ASN A 121 1.55 -15.71 4.27
CA ASN A 121 1.76 -15.09 5.58
C ASN A 121 0.57 -14.19 5.96
N GLU A 122 0.06 -13.39 5.02
CA GLU A 122 -1.11 -12.54 5.25
C GLU A 122 -2.40 -13.36 5.45
N LEU A 123 -2.59 -14.47 4.72
CA LEU A 123 -3.69 -15.41 4.95
C LEU A 123 -3.63 -15.98 6.38
N GLN A 124 -2.49 -16.52 6.80
CA GLN A 124 -2.31 -17.07 8.15
C GLN A 124 -2.59 -16.01 9.23
N ARG A 125 -2.15 -14.76 9.01
CA ARG A 125 -2.43 -13.64 9.93
C ARG A 125 -3.93 -13.32 10.01
N LYS A 126 -4.65 -13.36 8.88
CA LYS A 126 -6.11 -13.19 8.85
C LYS A 126 -6.84 -14.35 9.54
N GLU A 127 -6.42 -15.60 9.32
CA GLU A 127 -6.98 -16.78 9.99
C GLU A 127 -6.86 -16.69 11.51
N MET A 128 -5.68 -16.33 12.02
CA MET A 128 -5.45 -16.12 13.46
C MET A 128 -6.35 -15.01 14.02
N LEU A 129 -6.56 -13.92 13.28
CA LEU A 129 -7.45 -12.84 13.68
C LEU A 129 -8.92 -13.30 13.72
N ILE A 130 -9.37 -14.08 12.74
CA ILE A 130 -10.71 -14.67 12.71
C ILE A 130 -10.91 -15.62 13.89
N GLN A 131 -9.96 -16.53 14.16
CA GLN A 131 -10.00 -17.43 15.32
C GLN A 131 -10.11 -16.65 16.64
N LYS A 132 -9.34 -15.58 16.81
CA LYS A 132 -9.41 -14.67 17.97
C LYS A 132 -10.78 -13.99 18.11
N HIS A 133 -11.44 -13.65 17.01
CA HIS A 133 -12.79 -13.08 17.05
C HIS A 133 -13.87 -14.13 17.34
N LEU A 134 -13.78 -15.34 16.75
CA LEU A 134 -14.68 -16.46 17.04
C LEU A 134 -14.60 -16.88 18.51
N ALA A 135 -13.40 -16.96 19.09
CA ALA A 135 -13.22 -17.23 20.52
C ALA A 135 -13.92 -16.20 21.42
N LYS A 136 -13.88 -14.91 21.06
CA LYS A 136 -14.64 -13.86 21.77
C LYS A 136 -16.15 -14.03 21.61
N ILE A 137 -16.63 -14.37 20.41
CA ILE A 137 -18.06 -14.60 20.14
C ILE A 137 -18.57 -15.76 21.00
N HIS A 138 -17.86 -16.90 21.03
CA HIS A 138 -18.21 -18.03 21.89
C HIS A 138 -18.19 -17.69 23.38
N HIS A 139 -17.21 -16.91 23.84
CA HIS A 139 -17.20 -16.43 25.23
C HIS A 139 -18.43 -15.59 25.56
N TRP A 140 -18.83 -14.65 24.69
CA TRP A 140 -20.03 -13.84 24.91
C TRP A 140 -21.33 -14.65 24.81
N GLN A 141 -21.39 -15.64 23.91
CA GLN A 141 -22.51 -16.59 23.85
C GLN A 141 -22.67 -17.34 25.18
N GLN A 142 -21.58 -17.89 25.73
CA GLN A 142 -21.60 -18.55 27.04
C GLN A 142 -22.08 -17.62 28.15
N VAL A 143 -21.57 -16.39 28.23
CA VAL A 143 -21.99 -15.40 29.23
C VAL A 143 -23.48 -15.08 29.13
N LEU A 144 -24.04 -14.98 27.91
CA LEU A 144 -25.48 -14.76 27.70
C LEU A 144 -26.32 -16.00 28.08
N GLU A 145 -25.84 -17.20 27.78
CA GLU A 145 -26.48 -18.45 28.19
C GLU A 145 -26.50 -18.60 29.71
N ASP A 146 -25.38 -18.35 30.39
CA ASP A 146 -25.26 -18.40 31.85
C ASP A 146 -26.26 -17.43 32.51
N ILE A 147 -26.34 -16.18 32.02
CA ILE A 147 -27.33 -15.20 32.50
C ILE A 147 -28.76 -15.71 32.30
N ASN A 148 -29.08 -16.25 31.13
CA ASN A 148 -30.42 -16.76 30.82
C ASN A 148 -30.79 -18.01 31.66
N VAL A 149 -29.81 -18.87 32.00
CA VAL A 149 -30.00 -20.01 32.89
C VAL A 149 -30.22 -19.57 34.33
N GLN A 150 -29.50 -18.55 34.83
CA GLN A 150 -29.77 -17.99 36.16
C GLN A 150 -31.19 -17.43 36.29
N HIS A 151 -31.73 -16.79 35.24
CA HIS A 151 -33.12 -16.32 35.20
C HIS A 151 -34.15 -17.46 35.03
N LYS A 152 -33.73 -18.64 34.56
CA LYS A 152 -34.60 -19.82 34.36
C LYS A 152 -34.52 -20.85 35.47
N LYS A 153 -33.59 -20.72 36.42
CA LYS A 153 -33.65 -21.47 37.67
C LYS A 153 -34.92 -21.04 38.39
N PRO A 154 -35.90 -21.93 38.64
CA PRO A 154 -37.01 -21.58 39.50
C PRO A 154 -36.41 -21.36 40.88
N THR A 155 -36.29 -20.11 41.29
CA THR A 155 -36.28 -19.79 42.72
C THR A 155 -37.62 -20.33 43.24
N GLU A 156 -37.56 -21.32 44.12
CA GLU A 156 -38.74 -21.70 44.91
C GLU A 156 -39.31 -20.42 45.51
N LEU A 157 -40.60 -20.15 45.23
CA LEU A 157 -41.13 -18.79 45.10
C LEU A 157 -40.69 -17.84 46.25
N PRO A 158 -40.00 -16.72 45.94
CA PRO A 158 -40.30 -15.48 46.61
C PRO A 158 -41.64 -15.01 46.03
N GLN A 159 -42.73 -15.21 46.77
CA GLN A 159 -44.02 -14.58 46.50
C GLN A 159 -43.79 -13.11 46.15
N GLY A 160 -44.09 -12.71 44.92
CA GLY A 160 -43.96 -11.31 44.49
C GLY A 160 -44.82 -10.39 45.37
N PRO A 161 -44.55 -9.08 45.43
CA PRO A 161 -45.22 -8.17 46.38
C PRO A 161 -46.76 -8.23 46.38
N LEU A 162 -47.37 -8.59 45.25
CA LEU A 162 -48.82 -8.79 45.12
C LEU A 162 -49.35 -10.04 45.84
N ALA A 163 -48.58 -11.13 45.92
CA ALA A 163 -49.04 -12.36 46.58
C ALA A 163 -49.16 -12.20 48.11
N PHE A 164 -48.38 -11.30 48.72
CA PHE A 164 -48.58 -10.92 50.13
C PHE A 164 -49.88 -10.12 50.32
N LEU A 165 -50.21 -9.23 49.38
CA LEU A 165 -51.46 -8.46 49.36
C LEU A 165 -52.69 -9.37 49.15
N GLU A 166 -52.59 -10.35 48.26
CA GLU A 166 -53.65 -11.32 47.97
C GLU A 166 -53.91 -12.25 49.17
N GLN A 167 -52.85 -12.70 49.84
CA GLN A 167 -52.95 -13.53 51.04
C GLN A 167 -53.47 -12.74 52.26
N ALA A 168 -53.21 -11.43 52.33
CA ALA A 168 -53.80 -10.54 53.33
C ALA A 168 -55.30 -10.28 53.08
N SER A 169 -55.74 -10.15 51.82
CA SER A 169 -57.15 -9.95 51.48
C SER A 169 -58.00 -11.19 51.74
N ALA A 170 -57.44 -12.38 51.53
CA ALA A 170 -58.10 -13.66 51.79
C ALA A 170 -58.36 -13.97 53.28
N ASN A 171 -57.78 -13.20 54.21
CA ASN A 171 -57.88 -13.43 55.66
C ASN A 171 -58.75 -12.39 56.39
N LEU A 172 -59.55 -11.60 55.65
CA LEU A 172 -60.50 -10.65 56.21
C LEU A 172 -61.77 -11.38 56.72
N PRO A 173 -62.19 -11.19 57.99
CA PRO A 173 -63.44 -11.76 58.49
C PRO A 173 -64.65 -11.20 57.74
N ALA A 174 -65.63 -12.05 57.43
CA ALA A 174 -66.84 -11.64 56.74
C ALA A 174 -67.63 -10.58 57.56
N PRO A 175 -68.26 -9.56 56.92
CA PRO A 175 -68.98 -8.53 57.66
C PRO A 175 -70.16 -9.09 58.44
N MET A 176 -70.16 -8.88 59.76
CA MET A 176 -71.33 -9.10 60.60
C MET A 176 -72.48 -8.21 60.12
N LYS A 177 -73.63 -8.80 59.80
CA LYS A 177 -74.83 -8.05 59.41
C LYS A 177 -75.39 -7.32 60.64
N PRO A 178 -75.62 -6.00 60.61
CA PRO A 178 -76.37 -5.31 61.66
C PRO A 178 -77.85 -5.72 61.62
N ASN A 179 -78.48 -5.63 62.78
CA ASN A 179 -79.84 -6.12 63.09
C ASN A 179 -80.77 -4.95 63.41
#